data_AF-H3C2A8-F1
#
_entry.id   AF-H3C2A8-F1
#
_cell.length_a   1.000
_cell.length_b   1.000
_cell.length_c   1.000
_cell.angle_alpha   90.00
_cell.angle_beta   90.00
_cell.angle_gamma   90.00
#
_symmetry.space_group_name_H-M   'P 1'
#
loop_
_entity.id
_entity.type
_entity.pdbx_description
1 polymer ?
#
loop_
_entity_poly.entity_id
_entity_poly.type
_entity_poly.pdbx_seq_one_letter_code
_entity_poly.pdbx_strand_id
1 'polypeptide(L)'
;RVFVTYEADNDKHVNDVINFAALLRHNGFDTHIDVFEQQLRSISKIDFMERFLSEVRHAHVVRLTQKGYADHHHHQPALPPGPRSHSLACLTQLQIEFIQNGSKNFRFIPILFPGATKGHVPSWLQNTHIYRWPRDQEDILRRLMRVEKYNPPPIGPLPTIVSIPI
;
A
#
# COMPACT_ATOMS: atom_id res chain seq x y z
N ARG A 1 6.25 10.41 5.34
CA ARG A 1 6.63 9.08 5.87
C ARG A 1 5.87 8.00 5.11
N VAL A 2 6.57 6.95 4.68
CA VAL A 2 6.03 5.82 3.94
C VAL A 2 6.53 4.55 4.62
N PHE A 3 5.62 3.62 4.90
CA PHE A 3 5.97 2.30 5.40
C PHE A 3 5.69 1.27 4.34
N VAL A 4 6.72 0.49 4.02
CA VAL A 4 6.62 -0.56 3.00
C VAL A 4 6.58 -1.90 3.70
N THR A 5 5.49 -2.63 3.50
CA THR A 5 5.31 -3.99 3.96
C THR A 5 5.30 -4.95 2.77
N TYR A 6 6.03 -6.05 2.90
CA TYR A 6 6.25 -7.02 1.83
C TYR A 6 6.47 -8.42 2.41
N GLU A 7 6.33 -9.43 1.55
CA GLU A 7 6.69 -10.81 1.87
C GLU A 7 8.14 -11.08 1.48
N ALA A 8 8.91 -11.67 2.39
CA ALA A 8 10.31 -12.03 2.13
C ALA A 8 10.42 -13.45 1.54
N ASP A 9 9.63 -13.76 0.52
CA ASP A 9 9.53 -15.11 -0.05
C ASP A 9 10.68 -15.46 -1.02
N ASN A 10 11.33 -14.46 -1.62
CA ASN A 10 12.38 -14.64 -2.63
C ASN A 10 13.39 -13.48 -2.58
N ASP A 11 14.69 -13.80 -2.60
CA ASP A 11 15.78 -12.81 -2.63
C ASP A 11 15.66 -11.81 -3.78
N LYS A 12 15.18 -12.25 -4.95
CA LYS A 12 14.91 -11.36 -6.08
C LYS A 12 13.86 -10.31 -5.72
N HIS A 13 12.79 -10.72 -5.04
CA HIS A 13 11.74 -9.81 -4.62
C HIS A 13 12.19 -8.89 -3.50
N VAL A 14 13.01 -9.37 -2.57
CA VAL A 14 13.64 -8.53 -1.55
C VAL A 14 14.50 -7.44 -2.21
N ASN A 15 15.30 -7.78 -3.22
CA ASN A 15 16.09 -6.80 -3.95
C ASN A 15 15.20 -5.77 -4.69
N ASP A 16 14.13 -6.25 -5.34
CA ASP A 16 13.13 -5.41 -5.99
C ASP A 16 12.44 -4.43 -5.01
N VAL A 17 12.15 -4.87 -3.78
CA VAL A 17 11.62 -4.06 -2.68
C VAL A 17 12.66 -3.02 -2.21
N ILE A 18 13.93 -3.41 -2.08
CA ILE A 18 15.03 -2.51 -1.72
C ILE A 18 15.18 -1.41 -2.77
N ASN A 19 15.14 -1.75 -4.06
CA ASN A 19 15.19 -0.79 -5.17
C ASN A 19 14.00 0.18 -5.13
N PHE A 20 12.80 -0.32 -4.85
CA PHE A 20 11.62 0.53 -4.66
C PHE A 20 11.79 1.50 -3.49
N ALA A 21 12.27 1.01 -2.34
CA ALA A 21 12.49 1.84 -1.17
C ALA A 21 13.63 2.86 -1.38
N ALA A 22 14.68 2.48 -2.11
CA ALA A 22 15.72 3.40 -2.54
C ALA A 22 15.15 4.51 -3.42
N LEU A 23 14.30 4.18 -4.40
CA LEU A 23 13.62 5.17 -5.22
C LEU A 23 12.79 6.15 -4.38
N LEU A 24 12.03 5.66 -3.40
CA LEU A 24 11.28 6.54 -2.50
C LEU A 24 12.21 7.47 -1.71
N ARG A 25 13.31 6.96 -1.16
CA ARG A 25 14.29 7.79 -0.43
C ARG A 25 14.97 8.82 -1.32
N HIS A 26 15.33 8.45 -2.56
CA HIS A 26 15.88 9.39 -3.55
C HIS A 26 14.89 10.51 -3.91
N ASN A 27 13.59 10.25 -3.84
CA ASN A 27 12.54 11.25 -4.03
C ASN A 27 12.15 11.99 -2.72
N GLY A 28 12.94 11.88 -1.66
CA GLY A 28 12.74 12.61 -0.40
C GLY A 28 11.68 12.00 0.53
N PHE A 29 11.17 10.79 0.25
CA PHE A 29 10.26 10.12 1.15
C PHE A 29 11.01 9.43 2.30
N ASP A 30 10.70 9.85 3.52
CA ASP A 30 11.08 9.16 4.74
C ASP A 30 10.47 7.74 4.78
N THR A 31 11.23 6.77 4.27
CA THR A 31 10.76 5.41 3.95
C THR A 31 11.32 4.41 4.94
N HIS A 32 10.41 3.70 5.62
CA HIS A 32 10.71 2.66 6.60
C HIS A 32 10.35 1.29 6.03
N ILE A 33 11.31 0.38 6.04
CA ILE A 33 11.13 -1.03 5.69
C ILE A 33 11.85 -1.88 6.73
N ASP A 34 11.30 -3.04 7.05
CA ASP A 34 11.84 -3.98 8.05
C ASP A 34 13.33 -4.32 7.82
N VAL A 35 13.74 -4.59 6.57
CA VAL A 35 15.16 -4.88 6.23
C VAL A 35 16.13 -3.72 6.51
N PHE A 36 15.69 -2.46 6.43
CA PHE A 36 16.57 -1.33 6.76
C PHE A 36 16.65 -1.08 8.27
N GLU A 37 15.68 -1.58 9.03
CA GLU A 37 15.57 -1.40 10.48
C GLU A 37 16.24 -2.56 11.24
N GLN A 38 17.11 -3.33 10.57
CA GLN A 38 17.88 -4.47 11.12
C GLN A 38 18.72 -4.16 12.38
N GLN A 39 18.77 -2.91 12.84
CA GLN A 39 19.33 -2.54 14.14
C GLN A 39 18.37 -2.80 15.32
N LEU A 40 17.07 -3.00 15.09
CA LEU A 40 16.04 -3.20 16.12
C LEU A 40 15.66 -4.67 16.34
N ARG A 41 16.64 -5.60 16.29
CA ARG A 41 16.46 -7.08 16.44
C ARG A 41 15.78 -7.56 17.73
N SER A 42 15.27 -6.66 18.57
CA SER A 42 14.56 -6.97 19.82
C SER A 42 13.04 -6.80 19.72
N ILE A 43 12.52 -6.22 18.62
CA ILE A 43 11.09 -5.89 18.46
C ILE A 43 10.50 -6.78 17.37
N SER A 44 9.33 -7.38 17.63
CA SER A 44 8.67 -8.21 16.61
C SER A 44 8.19 -7.34 15.44
N LYS A 45 8.17 -7.90 14.22
CA LYS A 45 7.65 -7.22 13.01
C LYS A 45 6.25 -6.63 13.22
N ILE A 46 5.45 -7.27 14.08
CA ILE A 46 4.09 -6.85 14.46
C ILE A 46 4.15 -5.59 15.33
N ASP A 47 4.97 -5.59 16.38
CA ASP A 47 5.12 -4.43 17.28
C ASP A 47 5.71 -3.22 16.56
N PHE A 48 6.65 -3.42 15.63
CA PHE A 48 7.22 -2.35 14.82
C PHE A 48 6.15 -1.71 13.94
N MET A 49 5.33 -2.54 13.28
CA MET A 49 4.23 -2.07 12.46
C MET A 49 3.16 -1.35 13.29
N GLU A 50 2.80 -1.87 14.46
CA GLU A 50 1.84 -1.25 15.37
C GLU A 50 2.30 0.12 15.86
N ARG A 51 3.57 0.23 16.29
CA ARG A 51 4.19 1.51 16.65
C ARG A 51 4.14 2.49 15.49
N PHE A 52 4.48 2.05 14.29
CA PHE A 52 4.49 2.92 13.13
C PHE A 52 3.07 3.40 12.76
N LEU A 53 2.07 2.51 12.81
CA LEU A 53 0.66 2.83 12.54
C LEU A 53 0.09 3.79 13.60
N SER A 54 0.47 3.63 14.87
CA SER A 54 0.07 4.47 15.99
C SER A 54 0.73 5.86 15.96
N GLU A 55 2.04 5.92 15.72
CA GLU A 55 2.81 7.17 15.71
C GLU A 55 2.50 8.06 14.50
N VAL A 56 2.17 7.46 13.35
CA VAL A 56 2.09 8.20 12.08
C VAL A 56 0.71 8.13 11.45
N ARG A 57 -0.22 8.93 11.98
CA ARG A 57 -1.58 9.17 11.45
C ARG A 57 -1.66 9.59 9.96
N HIS A 58 -0.55 9.80 9.26
CA HIS A 58 -0.55 10.19 7.84
C HIS A 58 0.38 9.34 6.97
N ALA A 59 0.93 8.25 7.50
CA ALA A 59 1.80 7.42 6.69
C ALA A 59 1.02 6.64 5.64
N HIS A 60 1.66 6.49 4.47
CA HIS A 60 1.19 5.59 3.44
C HIS A 60 1.74 4.20 3.74
N VAL A 61 0.85 3.21 3.78
CA VAL A 61 1.21 1.79 3.86
C VAL A 61 1.22 1.24 2.45
N VAL A 62 2.41 0.90 1.98
CA VAL A 62 2.62 0.30 0.67
C VAL A 62 2.73 -1.22 0.86
N ARG A 63 1.78 -1.96 0.30
CA ARG A 63 1.84 -3.43 0.31
C ARG A 63 2.36 -3.94 -1.00
N LEU A 64 3.48 -4.68 -0.94
CA LEU A 64 4.09 -5.32 -2.08
C LEU A 64 3.72 -6.79 -2.09
N THR A 65 3.13 -7.22 -3.20
CA THR A 65 2.60 -8.58 -3.34
C THR A 65 3.31 -9.30 -4.49
N GLN A 66 3.69 -10.58 -4.26
CA GLN A 66 4.30 -11.47 -5.26
C GLN A 66 3.48 -12.78 -5.46
N LYS A 67 3.76 -13.49 -6.57
CA LYS A 67 3.24 -14.83 -6.90
C LYS A 67 3.60 -15.86 -5.82
N GLY A 68 2.64 -16.24 -4.99
CA GLY A 68 2.80 -17.24 -3.94
C GLY A 68 1.79 -17.09 -2.81
N TYR A 69 1.32 -15.87 -2.58
CA TYR A 69 0.30 -15.57 -1.57
C TYR A 69 -1.05 -15.39 -2.26
N ALA A 70 -1.72 -16.50 -2.60
CA ALA A 70 -3.13 -16.44 -2.92
C ALA A 70 -3.89 -16.13 -1.62
N ASP A 71 -4.86 -15.23 -1.69
CA ASP A 71 -5.74 -14.88 -0.57
C ASP A 71 -6.57 -16.12 -0.18
N HIS A 72 -5.97 -17.10 0.48
CA HIS A 72 -6.65 -18.25 1.07
C HIS A 72 -7.29 -17.82 2.41
N HIS A 73 -7.93 -16.65 2.41
CA HIS A 73 -8.70 -16.09 3.52
C HIS A 73 -10.05 -16.81 3.72
N HIS A 74 -10.22 -18.03 3.21
CA HIS A 74 -11.47 -18.74 3.37
C HIS A 74 -11.37 -20.02 4.18
N HIS A 75 -10.34 -20.86 4.07
CA HIS A 75 -10.42 -22.19 4.71
C HIS A 75 -9.03 -22.78 5.03
N GLN A 76 -8.31 -22.30 6.04
CA GLN A 76 -7.20 -23.11 6.60
C GLN A 76 -7.14 -23.03 8.14
N PRO A 77 -6.98 -24.18 8.84
CA PRO A 77 -6.81 -24.21 10.28
C PRO A 77 -5.46 -23.58 10.68
N ALA A 78 -5.40 -23.06 11.90
CA ALA A 78 -4.23 -22.41 12.50
C ALA A 78 -2.92 -23.16 12.18
N LEU A 79 -2.10 -22.57 11.30
CA LEU A 79 -0.76 -23.07 11.00
C LEU A 79 0.18 -22.85 12.22
N PRO A 80 1.20 -23.71 12.40
CA PRO A 80 2.23 -23.51 13.42
C PRO A 80 2.99 -22.18 13.24
N PRO A 81 3.60 -21.64 14.30
CA PRO A 81 4.34 -20.38 14.24
C PRO A 81 5.54 -20.52 13.29
N GLY A 82 5.46 -19.84 12.16
CA GLY A 82 6.49 -19.74 11.13
C GLY A 82 6.38 -18.41 10.40
N PRO A 83 7.27 -18.09 9.44
CA PRO A 83 7.30 -16.78 8.76
C PRO A 83 5.94 -16.38 8.16
N ARG A 84 5.16 -17.35 7.67
CA ARG A 84 3.79 -17.16 7.17
C ARG A 84 2.79 -16.67 8.22
N SER A 85 2.98 -17.07 9.48
CA SER A 85 2.13 -16.67 10.62
C SER A 85 2.34 -15.20 10.99
N HIS A 86 3.59 -14.70 10.91
CA HIS A 86 3.90 -13.29 11.17
C HIS A 86 3.33 -12.37 10.09
N SER A 87 3.45 -12.76 8.83
CA SER A 87 2.85 -12.05 7.70
C SER A 87 1.33 -12.00 7.78
N LEU A 88 0.70 -13.11 8.18
CA LEU A 88 -0.74 -13.19 8.39
C LEU A 88 -1.19 -12.27 9.54
N ALA A 89 -0.48 -12.28 10.67
CA ALA A 89 -0.76 -11.39 11.79
C ALA A 89 -0.61 -9.91 11.41
N CYS A 90 0.42 -9.58 10.63
CA CYS A 90 0.57 -8.22 10.10
C CYS A 90 -0.63 -7.83 9.21
N LEU A 91 -1.07 -8.75 8.33
CA LEU A 91 -2.19 -8.51 7.43
C LEU A 91 -3.51 -8.31 8.19
N THR A 92 -3.77 -9.11 9.23
CA THR A 92 -4.93 -8.97 10.10
C THR A 92 -4.93 -7.63 10.82
N GLN A 93 -3.79 -7.19 11.35
CA GLN A 93 -3.69 -5.90 12.03
C GLN A 93 -3.91 -4.72 11.07
N LEU A 94 -3.37 -4.78 9.85
CA LEU A 94 -3.62 -3.78 8.82
C LEU A 94 -5.10 -3.71 8.42
N GLN A 95 -5.78 -4.86 8.39
CA GLN A 95 -7.22 -4.92 8.12
C GLN A 95 -8.04 -4.24 9.23
N ILE A 96 -7.68 -4.46 10.50
CA ILE A 96 -8.33 -3.81 11.64
C ILE A 96 -8.18 -2.28 11.55
N GLU A 97 -6.95 -1.81 11.29
CA GLU A 97 -6.67 -0.38 11.09
C GLU A 97 -7.42 0.21 9.89
N PHE A 98 -7.54 -0.54 8.79
CA PHE A 98 -8.32 -0.11 7.63
C PHE A 98 -9.79 0.12 7.98
N ILE A 99 -10.40 -0.81 8.73
CA ILE A 99 -11.79 -0.72 9.18
C ILE A 99 -11.97 0.44 10.17
N GLN A 100 -11.08 0.57 11.17
CA GLN A 100 -11.14 1.63 12.18
C GLN A 100 -11.00 3.04 11.57
N ASN A 101 -10.22 3.17 10.50
CA ASN A 101 -10.10 4.43 9.75
C ASN A 101 -11.28 4.69 8.79
N GLY A 102 -12.36 3.90 8.88
CA GLY A 102 -13.58 4.05 8.09
C GLY A 102 -13.41 3.65 6.63
N SER A 103 -12.54 2.68 6.34
CA SER A 103 -12.25 2.19 4.98
C SER A 103 -11.76 3.28 4.02
N LYS A 104 -11.13 4.33 4.55
CA LYS A 104 -10.64 5.44 3.73
C LYS A 104 -9.35 5.03 3.00
N ASN A 105 -9.50 4.82 1.70
CA ASN A 105 -8.48 4.29 0.76
C ASN A 105 -7.26 5.18 0.49
N PHE A 106 -7.05 6.27 1.25
CA PHE A 106 -5.93 7.19 0.98
C PHE A 106 -4.62 6.76 1.64
N ARG A 107 -4.67 5.92 2.68
CA ARG A 107 -3.44 5.47 3.37
C ARG A 107 -2.85 4.19 2.80
N PHE A 108 -3.68 3.28 2.32
CA PHE A 108 -3.24 1.98 1.86
C PHE A 108 -3.09 1.98 0.34
N ILE A 109 -1.88 1.68 -0.13
CA ILE A 109 -1.52 1.69 -1.55
C ILE A 109 -1.02 0.28 -1.91
N PRO A 110 -1.87 -0.57 -2.51
CA PRO A 110 -1.43 -1.86 -3.00
C PRO A 110 -0.61 -1.71 -4.28
N ILE A 111 0.57 -2.34 -4.32
CA ILE A 111 1.46 -2.34 -5.47
C ILE A 111 1.79 -3.80 -5.86
N LEU A 112 1.52 -4.13 -7.11
CA LEU A 112 1.82 -5.43 -7.72
C LEU A 112 3.22 -5.41 -8.33
N PHE A 113 4.07 -6.34 -7.89
CA PHE A 113 5.35 -6.58 -8.55
C PHE A 113 5.19 -7.49 -9.79
N PRO A 114 6.17 -7.50 -10.70
CA PRO A 114 6.13 -8.35 -11.87
C PRO A 114 5.85 -9.82 -11.51
N GLY A 115 4.85 -10.42 -12.16
CA GLY A 115 4.41 -11.80 -11.91
C GLY A 115 3.31 -11.94 -10.86
N ALA A 116 2.97 -10.89 -10.11
CA ALA A 116 1.83 -10.88 -9.21
C ALA A 116 0.51 -10.54 -9.94
N THR A 117 -0.58 -11.21 -9.58
CA THR A 117 -1.92 -10.92 -10.05
C THR A 117 -2.75 -10.25 -8.96
N LYS A 118 -3.89 -9.65 -9.35
CA LYS A 118 -4.84 -9.02 -8.42
C LYS A 118 -5.34 -9.98 -7.33
N GLY A 119 -5.41 -11.29 -7.61
CA GLY A 119 -5.85 -12.30 -6.65
C GLY A 119 -4.90 -12.53 -5.47
N HIS A 120 -3.67 -12.02 -5.53
CA HIS A 120 -2.75 -12.05 -4.40
C HIS A 120 -2.90 -10.82 -3.48
N VAL A 121 -3.66 -9.81 -3.92
CA VAL A 121 -3.98 -8.66 -3.08
C VAL A 121 -5.12 -9.07 -2.14
N PRO A 122 -5.04 -8.77 -0.85
CA PRO A 122 -6.11 -9.06 0.09
C PRO A 122 -7.45 -8.51 -0.39
N SER A 123 -8.51 -9.30 -0.31
CA SER A 123 -9.86 -8.95 -0.76
C SER A 123 -10.33 -7.56 -0.31
N TRP A 124 -10.03 -7.15 0.92
CA TRP A 124 -10.37 -5.83 1.45
C TRP A 124 -9.61 -4.66 0.79
N LEU A 125 -8.44 -4.91 0.16
CA LEU A 125 -7.70 -3.94 -0.66
C LEU A 125 -8.03 -4.01 -2.15
N GLN A 126 -8.67 -5.09 -2.63
CA GLN A 126 -8.91 -5.29 -4.06
C GLN A 126 -9.86 -4.27 -4.70
N ASN A 127 -10.66 -3.58 -3.88
CA ASN A 127 -11.56 -2.50 -4.31
C ASN A 127 -10.87 -1.14 -4.42
N THR A 128 -9.58 -1.05 -4.10
CA THR A 128 -8.79 0.18 -4.21
C THR A 128 -8.03 0.24 -5.54
N HIS A 129 -7.42 1.39 -5.84
CA HIS A 129 -6.56 1.52 -7.01
C HIS A 129 -5.26 0.74 -6.80
N ILE A 130 -5.06 -0.31 -7.60
CA ILE A 130 -3.88 -1.18 -7.54
C ILE A 130 -2.87 -0.70 -8.58
N TYR A 131 -1.68 -0.36 -8.11
CA TYR A 131 -0.58 0.08 -8.96
C TYR A 131 0.29 -1.10 -9.37
N ARG A 132 0.96 -1.01 -10.51
CA ARG A 132 1.90 -2.01 -11.01
C ARG A 132 3.31 -1.45 -11.01
N TRP A 133 4.22 -2.11 -10.33
CA TRP A 133 5.64 -1.80 -10.38
C TRP A 133 6.34 -2.58 -11.51
N PRO A 134 7.29 -1.97 -12.25
CA PRO A 134 7.73 -0.57 -12.24
C PRO A 134 6.90 0.38 -13.14
N ARG A 135 5.85 -0.14 -13.81
CA ARG A 135 5.10 0.58 -14.84
C ARG A 135 4.44 1.88 -14.37
N ASP A 136 3.86 1.88 -13.17
CA ASP A 136 3.04 2.98 -12.66
C ASP A 136 3.81 3.86 -11.67
N GLN A 137 5.14 3.92 -11.79
CA GLN A 137 6.02 4.64 -10.86
C GLN A 137 5.60 6.10 -10.62
N GLU A 138 5.32 6.87 -11.68
CA GLU A 138 4.89 8.27 -11.54
C GLU A 138 3.55 8.40 -10.81
N ASP A 139 2.59 7.53 -11.10
CA ASP A 139 1.28 7.57 -10.47
C ASP A 139 1.35 7.12 -9.00
N ILE A 140 2.28 6.23 -8.64
CA ILE A 140 2.61 5.89 -7.25
C ILE A 140 3.16 7.13 -6.52
N LEU A 141 4.13 7.83 -7.11
CA LEU A 141 4.72 9.03 -6.51
C LEU A 141 3.66 10.13 -6.33
N ARG A 142 2.83 10.40 -7.35
CA ARG A 142 1.70 11.34 -7.25
C ARG A 142 0.74 10.98 -6.13
N ARG A 143 0.41 9.69 -6.01
CA ARG A 143 -0.45 9.19 -4.93
C ARG A 143 0.16 9.44 -3.55
N LEU A 144 1.45 9.18 -3.39
CA LEU A 144 2.19 9.44 -2.14
C LEU A 144 2.29 10.94 -1.82
N MET A 145 2.36 11.81 -2.82
CA MET A 145 2.35 13.27 -2.66
C MET A 145 0.95 13.86 -2.47
N ARG A 146 -0.12 13.07 -2.63
CA ARG A 146 -1.52 13.53 -2.68
C ARG A 146 -1.77 14.57 -3.77
N VAL A 147 -1.04 14.48 -4.87
CA VAL A 147 -1.23 15.35 -6.04
C VAL A 147 -2.19 14.66 -7.00
N GLU A 148 -3.31 15.32 -7.29
CA GLU A 148 -4.23 14.84 -8.31
C GLU A 148 -3.61 15.00 -9.70
N LYS A 149 -3.74 13.96 -10.53
CA LYS A 149 -3.22 13.96 -11.91
C LYS A 149 -3.98 14.93 -12.81
N TYR A 150 -5.23 15.23 -12.46
CA TYR A 150 -6.14 16.05 -13.23
C TYR A 150 -6.80 17.07 -12.29
N ASN A 151 -6.58 18.36 -12.55
CA ASN A 151 -7.36 19.40 -11.91
C ASN A 151 -8.61 19.67 -12.75
N PRO A 152 -9.81 19.74 -12.17
CA PRO A 152 -11.00 20.09 -12.92
C PRO A 152 -10.82 21.51 -13.51
N PRO A 153 -11.20 21.72 -14.78
CA PRO A 153 -11.22 23.07 -15.34
C PRO A 153 -12.18 23.97 -14.54
N PRO A 154 -11.94 25.29 -14.51
CA PRO A 154 -12.83 26.21 -13.82
C PRO A 154 -14.26 26.10 -14.36
N ILE A 155 -15.24 26.19 -13.47
CA ILE A 155 -16.65 26.18 -13.83
C ILE A 155 -16.96 27.46 -14.62
N GLY A 156 -17.46 27.30 -15.85
CA GLY A 156 -17.87 28.42 -16.70
C GLY A 156 -19.17 29.08 -16.20
N PRO A 157 -19.50 30.28 -16.69
CA PRO A 157 -20.75 30.95 -16.34
C PRO A 157 -21.97 30.13 -16.80
N LEU A 158 -23.08 30.25 -16.06
CA LEU A 158 -24.34 29.62 -16.45
C LEU A 158 -24.79 30.12 -17.83
N PRO A 159 -25.26 29.23 -18.73
CA PRO A 159 -25.77 29.64 -20.03
C PRO A 159 -27.01 30.52 -19.86
N THR A 160 -27.02 31.68 -20.52
CA THR A 160 -28.22 32.52 -20.59
C THR A 160 -29.17 31.94 -21.64
N ILE A 161 -30.31 31.42 -21.20
CA ILE A 161 -31.38 30.99 -22.10
C ILE A 161 -32.12 32.25 -22.55
N VAL A 162 -31.93 32.65 -23.80
CA VAL A 162 -32.70 33.73 -24.42
C VAL A 162 -33.99 33.14 -24.98
N SER A 163 -35.13 33.46 -24.38
CA SER A 163 -36.44 33.15 -24.97
C SER A 163 -36.66 34.09 -26.16
N ILE A 164 -36.58 33.55 -27.38
CA ILE A 164 -36.96 34.28 -28.59
C ILE A 164 -38.49 34.24 -28.67
N PRO A 165 -39.20 35.38 -28.60
CA PRO A 165 -40.65 35.39 -28.82
C PRO A 165 -40.95 34.99 -30.27
N ILE A 166 -41.98 34.16 -30.42
CA ILE A 166 -42.50 33.63 -31.70
C ILE A 166 -43.32 34.72 -32.40
#